data_AF-A0A2J8P8J6-F1
#
_entry.id   AF-A0A2J8P8J6-F1
#
_cell.length_a   1.000
_cell.length_b   1.000
_cell.length_c   1.000
_cell.angle_alpha   90.00
_cell.angle_beta   90.00
_cell.angle_gamma   90.00
#
_symmetry.space_group_name_H-M   'P 1'
#
loop_
_entity.id
_entity.type
_entity.pdbx_description
1 polymer ?
#
loop_
_entity_poly.entity_id
_entity_poly.type
_entity_poly.pdbx_seq_one_letter_code
_entity_poly.pdbx_strand_id
1 'polypeptide(L)'
;WGDPNVTVLAGLTPGNSPIFYREVLPLNQAHRVEVVLLHGKAFNSHTWEQLGTLQLLSQRGYRAVALDLPAHHAQRHDQQGSRGGAPIGDALPPVPAHPHRPAQA
;
A
#
# COMPACT_ATOMS: atom_id res chain seq x y z
N TRP A 1 31.93 8.62 -8.37
CA TRP A 1 31.04 9.79 -8.38
C TRP A 1 30.56 9.91 -6.95
N GLY A 2 31.24 10.74 -6.16
CA GLY A 2 30.85 10.92 -4.77
C GLY A 2 29.53 11.65 -4.75
N ASP A 3 28.48 11.02 -4.25
CA ASP A 3 27.22 11.70 -4.04
C ASP A 3 27.52 12.85 -3.06
N PRO A 4 27.38 14.13 -3.47
CA PRO A 4 27.34 15.20 -2.50
C PRO A 4 26.30 14.83 -1.44
N ASN A 5 26.56 15.21 -0.19
CA ASN A 5 25.71 14.86 0.95
C ASN A 5 24.33 15.52 0.82
N VAL A 6 23.48 14.96 -0.06
CA VAL A 6 22.11 15.39 -0.31
C VAL A 6 21.28 14.82 0.81
N THR A 7 20.81 15.69 1.69
CA THR A 7 19.86 15.30 2.73
C THR A 7 18.50 15.07 2.10
N VAL A 8 18.01 13.83 2.17
CA VAL A 8 16.62 13.49 1.83
C VAL A 8 15.77 13.67 3.08
N LEU A 9 14.80 14.58 3.01
CA LEU A 9 13.79 14.78 4.03
C LEU A 9 12.62 13.84 3.77
N ALA A 10 12.00 13.33 4.83
CA ALA A 10 10.78 12.54 4.74
C ALA A 10 9.70 13.15 5.63
N GLY A 11 8.45 13.11 5.17
CA GLY A 11 7.33 13.71 5.89
C GLY A 11 5.98 13.15 5.47
N LEU A 12 4.94 13.67 6.12
CA LEU A 12 3.54 13.41 5.80
C LEU A 12 2.86 14.73 5.45
N THR A 13 1.98 14.73 4.45
CA THR A 13 1.16 15.92 4.18
C THR A 13 0.19 16.15 5.35
N PRO A 14 -0.11 17.41 5.71
CA PRO A 14 -1.15 17.71 6.68
C PRO A 14 -2.55 17.26 6.19
N GLY A 15 -3.46 16.97 7.12
CA GLY A 15 -4.88 16.70 6.84
C GLY A 15 -5.35 15.28 7.19
N ASN A 16 -6.62 14.99 6.89
CA ASN A 16 -7.28 13.74 7.29
C ASN A 16 -6.86 12.50 6.47
N SER A 17 -6.15 12.69 5.36
CA SER A 17 -5.63 11.61 4.52
C SER A 17 -4.16 11.91 4.19
N PRO A 18 -3.24 11.70 5.15
CA PRO A 18 -1.84 12.05 4.98
C PRO A 18 -1.18 11.19 3.90
N ILE A 19 -0.40 11.84 3.04
CA ILE A 19 0.43 11.21 2.01
C ILE A 19 1.88 11.26 2.47
N PHE A 20 2.55 10.12 2.47
CA PHE A 20 3.98 10.06 2.74
C PHE A 20 4.76 10.61 1.55
N TYR A 21 5.80 11.37 1.84
CA TYR A 21 6.64 11.96 0.82
C TYR A 21 8.11 12.00 1.23
N ARG A 22 8.97 12.02 0.21
CA ARG A 22 10.40 12.29 0.33
C ARG A 22 10.74 13.52 -0.49
N GLU A 23 11.57 14.39 0.06
CA GLU A 23 11.93 15.66 -0.55
C GLU A 23 13.44 15.87 -0.51
N VAL A 24 13.95 16.53 -1.54
CA VAL A 24 15.28 17.09 -1.56
C VAL A 24 15.24 18.58 -1.91
N LEU A 25 16.09 19.33 -1.23
CA LEU A 25 16.34 20.72 -1.56
C LEU A 25 17.49 20.82 -2.58
N PRO A 26 17.50 21.84 -3.45
CA PRO A 26 18.61 22.04 -4.36
C PRO A 26 19.89 22.39 -3.61
N LEU A 27 21.02 21.78 -3.99
CA LEU A 27 22.32 22.10 -3.38
C LEU A 27 22.88 23.44 -3.85
N ASN A 28 22.50 23.86 -5.06
CA ASN A 28 23.00 25.05 -5.72
C ASN A 28 21.85 26.05 -5.94
N GLN A 29 22.03 27.03 -6.83
CA GLN A 29 20.99 28.00 -7.18
C GLN A 29 19.70 27.28 -7.58
N ALA A 30 18.63 27.56 -6.82
CA ALA A 30 17.33 26.93 -7.04
C ALA A 30 16.73 27.37 -8.38
N HIS A 31 16.30 26.40 -9.17
CA HIS A 31 15.39 26.63 -10.28
C HIS A 31 14.03 27.09 -9.75
N ARG A 32 13.34 27.95 -10.52
CA ARG A 32 11.98 28.40 -10.19
C ARG A 32 10.91 27.31 -10.34
N VAL A 33 11.26 26.18 -10.96
CA VAL A 33 10.36 25.06 -11.22
C VAL A 33 10.66 23.94 -10.24
N GLU A 34 9.61 23.35 -9.68
CA GLU A 34 9.69 22.21 -8.78
C GLU A 34 9.27 20.93 -9.50
N VAL A 35 9.85 19.80 -9.08
CA VAL A 35 9.60 18.49 -9.69
C VAL A 35 8.82 17.60 -8.73
N VAL A 36 7.70 17.04 -9.20
CA VAL A 36 6.92 16.03 -8.46
C VAL A 36 7.09 14.68 -9.16
N LEU A 37 7.51 13.67 -8.40
CA LEU A 37 7.71 12.29 -8.87
C LEU A 37 6.58 11.40 -8.37
N LEU A 38 5.85 10.81 -9.31
CA LEU A 38 4.80 9.83 -9.04
C LEU A 38 5.32 8.43 -9.39
N HIS A 39 5.16 7.47 -8.47
CA HIS A 39 5.58 6.09 -8.71
C HIS A 39 4.49 5.28 -9.42
N GLY A 40 4.90 4.19 -10.06
CA GLY A 40 3.97 3.16 -10.53
C GLY A 40 3.41 2.30 -9.38
N LYS A 41 2.34 1.55 -9.62
CA LYS A 41 1.59 0.77 -8.60
C LYS A 41 2.46 -0.17 -7.73
N ALA A 42 3.56 -0.70 -8.27
CA ALA A 42 4.44 -1.64 -7.58
C ALA A 42 5.60 -0.99 -6.80
N PHE A 43 5.72 0.35 -6.86
CA PHE A 43 6.84 1.11 -6.34
C PHE A 43 6.36 2.13 -5.30
N ASN A 44 7.31 2.86 -4.70
CA ASN A 44 7.04 3.95 -3.76
C ASN A 44 8.08 5.06 -3.93
N SER A 45 7.97 6.13 -3.15
CA SER A 45 8.89 7.27 -3.10
C SER A 45 10.34 6.86 -2.83
N HIS A 46 10.57 5.79 -2.06
CA HIS A 46 11.91 5.31 -1.77
C HIS A 46 12.59 4.71 -3.01
N THR A 47 11.84 4.20 -3.99
CA THR A 47 12.42 3.76 -5.27
C THR A 47 13.16 4.90 -5.98
N TRP A 48 12.62 6.12 -5.95
CA TRP A 48 13.28 7.29 -6.56
C TRP A 48 14.56 7.69 -5.83
N GLU A 49 14.59 7.54 -4.50
CA GLU A 49 15.78 7.75 -3.68
C GLU A 49 16.86 6.69 -3.97
N GLN A 50 16.48 5.42 -4.03
CA GLN A 50 17.39 4.29 -4.29
C GLN A 50 18.01 4.36 -5.70
N LEU A 51 17.23 4.82 -6.68
CA LEU A 51 17.71 5.04 -8.05
C LEU A 51 18.63 6.27 -8.17
N GLY A 52 18.79 7.08 -7.12
CA GLY A 52 19.58 8.31 -7.18
C GLY A 52 18.85 9.48 -7.86
N THR A 53 17.55 9.35 -8.17
CA THR A 53 16.82 10.35 -8.96
C THR A 53 16.64 11.64 -8.17
N LEU A 54 16.32 11.56 -6.88
CA LEU A 54 16.21 12.74 -6.01
C LEU A 54 17.56 13.46 -5.93
N GLN A 55 18.63 12.72 -5.69
CA GLN A 55 19.99 13.23 -5.56
C GLN A 55 20.43 13.95 -6.83
N LEU A 56 20.17 13.36 -8.00
CA LEU A 56 20.46 13.98 -9.29
C LEU A 56 19.68 15.29 -9.48
N LEU A 57 18.39 15.32 -9.15
CA LEU A 57 17.58 16.54 -9.30
C LEU A 57 18.05 17.66 -8.37
N SER A 58 18.38 17.33 -7.11
CA SER A 58 18.96 18.27 -6.14
C SER A 58 20.28 18.87 -6.64
N GLN A 59 21.18 18.03 -7.17
CA GLN A 59 22.45 18.47 -7.75
C GLN A 59 22.26 19.36 -8.98
N ARG A 60 21.19 19.13 -9.74
CA ARG A 60 20.81 19.95 -10.90
C ARG A 60 20.06 21.22 -10.52
N GLY A 61 19.91 21.54 -9.23
CA GLY A 61 19.28 22.78 -8.76
C GLY A 61 17.76 22.71 -8.66
N TYR A 62 17.16 21.51 -8.73
CA TYR A 62 15.72 21.34 -8.56
C TYR A 62 15.37 20.95 -7.12
N ARG A 63 14.33 21.56 -6.58
CA ARG A 63 13.56 20.97 -5.50
C ARG A 63 12.73 19.83 -6.09
N ALA A 64 12.83 18.66 -5.49
CA ALA A 64 12.10 17.48 -5.95
C ALA A 64 11.38 16.78 -4.80
N VAL A 65 10.13 16.37 -5.05
CA VAL A 65 9.28 15.69 -4.08
C VAL A 65 8.75 14.39 -4.69
N ALA A 66 9.00 13.25 -4.05
CA ALA A 66 8.47 11.94 -4.41
C ALA A 66 7.35 11.54 -3.43
N LEU A 67 6.19 11.16 -3.96
CA LEU A 67 4.96 10.92 -3.19
C LEU A 67 4.58 9.44 -3.17
N ASP A 68 4.12 8.92 -2.03
CA ASP A 68 3.51 7.59 -1.90
C ASP A 68 1.99 7.67 -2.10
N LEU A 69 1.54 7.35 -3.30
CA LEU A 69 0.13 7.41 -3.63
C LEU A 69 -0.62 6.22 -3.00
N PRO A 70 -1.76 6.46 -2.32
CA PRO A 70 -2.57 5.37 -1.80
C PRO A 70 -3.01 4.46 -2.94
N ALA A 71 -2.90 3.15 -2.73
CA ALA A 71 -3.38 2.18 -3.71
C ALA A 71 -4.89 2.39 -3.90
N HIS A 72 -5.30 2.74 -5.11
CA HIS A 72 -6.70 2.77 -5.52
C HIS A 72 -7.26 1.34 -5.52
N HIS A 73 -7.70 0.89 -4.35
CA HIS A 73 -8.79 -0.06 -4.29
C HIS A 73 -10.04 0.81 -4.39
N ALA A 74 -10.80 0.70 -5.48
CA ALA A 74 -12.17 1.17 -5.46
C ALA A 74 -12.80 0.52 -4.23
N GLN A 75 -13.21 1.30 -3.23
CA GLN A 75 -14.04 0.77 -2.16
C GLN A 75 -15.23 0.14 -2.85
N ARG A 76 -15.33 -1.19 -2.84
CA ARG A 76 -16.61 -1.83 -3.08
C ARG A 76 -17.47 -1.36 -1.92
N HIS A 77 -18.35 -0.42 -2.20
CA HIS A 77 -19.51 -0.16 -1.38
C HIS A 77 -20.38 -1.41 -1.53
N ASP A 78 -20.03 -2.49 -0.82
CA ASP A 78 -20.96 -3.58 -0.57
C ASP A 78 -22.01 -3.02 0.38
N GLN A 79 -22.97 -2.29 -0.17
CA GLN A 79 -24.29 -2.13 0.44
C GLN A 79 -25.01 -3.48 0.32
N GLN A 80 -24.48 -4.52 0.98
CA GLN A 80 -25.23 -5.74 1.20
C GLN A 80 -26.20 -5.44 2.35
N GLY A 81 -27.45 -5.22 1.96
CA GLY A 81 -28.52 -4.78 2.85
C GLY A 81 -28.63 -5.60 4.13
N SER A 82 -28.87 -4.86 5.21
CA SER A 82 -29.47 -5.39 6.42
C SER A 82 -30.83 -6.02 6.06
N ARG A 83 -30.90 -7.35 6.07
CA ARG A 83 -32.13 -8.13 6.31
C ARG A 83 -31.72 -9.50 6.81
N GLY A 84 -32.17 -9.81 8.01
CA GLY A 84 -31.70 -10.91 8.83
C GLY A 84 -32.19 -12.29 8.36
N GLY A 85 -31.61 -13.30 9.00
CA GLY A 85 -32.13 -14.67 9.01
C GLY A 85 -31.14 -15.71 8.49
N ALA A 86 -30.48 -16.41 9.41
CA ALA A 86 -30.04 -17.79 9.21
C ALA A 86 -30.42 -18.58 10.48
N PRO A 87 -30.53 -19.92 10.50
CA PRO A 87 -30.50 -20.90 9.39
C PRO A 87 -31.61 -21.98 9.51
N ILE A 88 -32.06 -22.62 8.42
CA ILE A 88 -32.70 -23.96 8.51
C ILE A 88 -32.28 -24.80 7.32
N GLY A 89 -31.58 -25.90 7.59
CA GLY A 89 -31.35 -26.97 6.62
C GLY A 89 -29.91 -27.41 6.49
N ASP A 90 -29.33 -27.94 7.57
CA ASP A 90 -28.29 -28.99 7.50
C ASP A 90 -28.14 -29.62 8.89
N ALA A 91 -29.15 -30.41 9.26
CA ALA A 91 -29.08 -31.36 10.36
C ALA A 91 -29.54 -32.71 9.81
N LEU A 92 -28.60 -33.53 9.34
CA LEU A 92 -28.83 -34.94 9.10
C LEU A 92 -28.75 -35.66 10.46
N PRO A 93 -29.82 -36.31 10.96
CA PRO A 93 -29.77 -37.02 12.22
C PRO A 93 -28.95 -38.33 12.11
N PRO A 94 -28.31 -38.79 13.20
CA PRO A 94 -27.55 -40.04 13.22
C PRO A 94 -28.48 -41.26 13.12
N VAL A 95 -28.07 -42.27 12.34
CA VAL A 95 -28.78 -43.55 12.18
C VAL A 95 -28.40 -44.51 13.33
N PRO A 96 -29.34 -45.10 14.08
CA PRO A 96 -29.04 -46.09 15.10
C PRO A 96 -28.79 -47.51 14.54
N ALA A 97 -27.99 -48.28 15.28
CA ALA A 97 -27.35 -49.55 14.91
C ALA A 97 -28.25 -50.81 14.91
N HIS A 98 -27.81 -51.84 14.18
CA HIS A 98 -28.28 -53.24 14.36
C HIS A 98 -27.12 -54.19 14.74
N PRO A 99 -27.38 -55.19 15.61
CA PRO A 99 -26.35 -56.01 16.26
C PRO A 99 -25.84 -57.17 15.39
N HIS A 100 -24.55 -57.45 15.50
CA HIS A 100 -23.90 -58.64 14.93
C HIS A 100 -24.27 -59.89 15.74
N ARG A 101 -24.82 -60.92 15.09
CA ARG A 101 -24.87 -62.30 15.62
C ARG A 101 -23.54 -63.00 15.31
N PRO A 102 -22.94 -63.75 16.26
CA PRO A 102 -21.80 -64.60 15.96
C PRO A 102 -22.24 -65.90 15.25
N ALA A 103 -21.45 -66.35 14.30
CA ALA A 103 -21.52 -67.69 13.74
C ALA A 103 -20.75 -68.66 14.64
N GLN A 104 -21.37 -69.79 14.94
CA GLN A 104 -20.79 -70.91 15.68
C GLN A 104 -19.82 -71.67 14.77
N ALA A 105 -18.74 -72.17 15.36
CA ALA A 105 -17.95 -73.30 14.90
C ALA A 105 -17.56 -74.13 16.13
#